data_AF-E3QLK7-F1
#
_entry.id   AF-E3QLK7-F1
#
_cell.length_a   1.000
_cell.length_b   1.000
_cell.length_c   1.000
_cell.angle_alpha   90.00
_cell.angle_beta   90.00
_cell.angle_gamma   90.00
#
_symmetry.space_group_name_H-M   'P 1'
#
loop_
_entity.id
_entity.type
_entity.pdbx_description
1 polymer ?
#
loop_
_entity_poly.entity_id
_entity_poly.type
_entity_poly.pdbx_seq_one_letter_code
_entity_poly.pdbx_strand_id
1 'polypeptide(L)'
;MTISRKRSLPGAEVMAEAKPGCDEPTSFIDFDDTPPCRADVISLPNDSDDLETLAGKIGALVGVVSRKSSLAVWTAFAATPNPQRDPFAIAKADADVRELQQFTWFEGNGRRIHTPEPFDVLRNVKPLEKQNSKTAARYEDMASCVDEVFGTQGATKENVCWIVKNLDAALPLIKFYLRVKRARRNLLGGQAALTSNELAEYQTVRKIRSVLGVRLQKCRMDNGPAKRLREYDVVLLRRQNLTSPILKGQREEHGRTEAGRDCAKRQRCAV
;
A
#
# COMPACT_ATOMS: atom_id res chain seq x y z
N MET A 1 19.62 61.33 -58.07
CA MET A 1 20.70 61.82 -57.19
C MET A 1 20.18 61.88 -55.76
N THR A 2 21.08 61.70 -54.78
CA THR A 2 20.89 61.64 -53.31
C THR A 2 20.26 60.37 -52.75
N ILE A 3 20.67 59.76 -51.63
CA ILE A 3 21.96 59.54 -50.92
C ILE A 3 21.63 58.42 -49.91
N SER A 4 22.60 57.52 -49.66
CA SER A 4 22.56 56.52 -48.59
C SER A 4 22.44 57.13 -47.19
N ARG A 5 21.72 56.48 -46.28
CA ARG A 5 22.14 56.39 -44.87
C ARG A 5 21.65 55.09 -44.20
N LYS A 6 22.61 54.20 -43.95
CA LYS A 6 22.52 53.11 -42.98
C LYS A 6 22.39 53.67 -41.56
N ARG A 7 21.53 53.07 -40.73
CA ARG A 7 21.68 53.06 -39.27
C ARG A 7 21.22 51.72 -38.71
N SER A 8 22.02 51.22 -37.78
CA SER A 8 22.05 49.90 -37.16
C SER A 8 21.00 49.71 -36.05
N LEU A 9 20.67 48.43 -35.81
CA LEU A 9 20.00 47.74 -34.66
C LEU A 9 20.37 48.26 -33.24
N PRO A 10 19.73 47.85 -32.11
CA PRO A 10 18.93 46.61 -31.88
C PRO A 10 17.68 46.72 -30.96
N GLY A 11 16.92 45.62 -30.84
CA GLY A 11 16.28 45.23 -29.57
C GLY A 11 14.76 45.00 -29.58
N ALA A 12 14.36 43.84 -29.04
CA ALA A 12 13.00 43.43 -28.64
C ALA A 12 12.01 43.16 -29.80
N GLU A 13 11.25 42.07 -29.88
CA GLU A 13 10.94 41.00 -28.94
C GLU A 13 10.37 39.81 -29.75
N VAL A 14 10.78 38.61 -29.38
CA VAL A 14 10.38 37.35 -30.00
C VAL A 14 9.00 36.98 -29.44
N MET A 15 7.93 37.17 -30.22
CA MET A 15 6.65 36.48 -29.95
C MET A 15 6.76 35.06 -30.48
N ALA A 16 7.40 34.20 -29.69
CA ALA A 16 7.20 32.76 -29.79
C ALA A 16 5.84 32.44 -29.16
N GLU A 17 4.89 32.00 -29.98
CA GLU A 17 3.66 31.36 -29.53
C GLU A 17 4.03 30.19 -28.61
N ALA A 18 3.78 30.39 -27.32
CA ALA A 18 3.91 29.38 -26.30
C ALA A 18 2.86 28.29 -26.55
N LYS A 19 3.32 27.15 -27.05
CA LYS A 19 2.66 25.86 -26.85
C LYS A 19 2.33 25.73 -25.35
N PRO A 20 1.13 25.27 -24.96
CA PRO A 20 0.89 24.88 -23.58
C PRO A 20 1.62 23.57 -23.32
N GLY A 21 2.90 23.67 -23.01
CA GLY A 21 3.65 22.65 -22.29
C GLY A 21 3.63 23.02 -20.82
N CYS A 22 2.83 22.30 -20.04
CA CYS A 22 3.00 22.19 -18.60
C CYS A 22 2.62 20.75 -18.26
N ASP A 23 3.63 19.93 -18.00
CA ASP A 23 3.52 18.69 -17.26
C ASP A 23 2.74 18.98 -15.97
N GLU A 24 1.45 18.62 -15.94
CA GLU A 24 0.69 18.61 -14.68
C GLU A 24 1.14 17.38 -13.89
N PRO A 25 1.71 17.56 -12.69
CA PRO A 25 2.17 16.46 -11.86
C PRO A 25 0.94 15.65 -11.42
N THR A 26 0.93 14.37 -11.81
CA THR A 26 0.14 13.28 -11.21
C THR A 26 -1.20 13.67 -10.58
N SER A 27 -2.28 13.53 -11.36
CA SER A 27 -3.36 12.61 -10.99
C SER A 27 -3.69 12.46 -9.49
N PHE A 28 -3.97 13.57 -8.82
CA PHE A 28 -4.24 13.57 -7.38
C PHE A 28 -5.53 12.81 -7.08
N ILE A 29 -5.40 11.65 -6.44
CA ILE A 29 -6.52 10.87 -5.92
C ILE A 29 -6.75 11.31 -4.49
N ASP A 30 -7.97 11.75 -4.19
CA ASP A 30 -8.35 12.05 -2.82
C ASP A 30 -8.76 10.76 -2.09
N PHE A 31 -7.94 10.35 -1.11
CA PHE A 31 -8.18 9.19 -0.26
C PHE A 31 -8.86 9.54 1.06
N ASP A 32 -8.99 10.83 1.37
CA ASP A 32 -9.64 11.33 2.58
C ASP A 32 -11.12 11.66 2.32
N ASP A 33 -11.51 11.84 1.05
CA ASP A 33 -12.91 11.91 0.64
C ASP A 33 -13.64 10.59 0.90
N THR A 34 -14.42 10.59 1.98
CA THR A 34 -15.16 9.44 2.49
C THR A 34 -16.67 9.64 2.30
N PRO A 35 -17.43 8.57 2.00
CA PRO A 35 -18.88 8.66 1.92
C PRO A 35 -19.46 9.19 3.24
N PRO A 36 -20.34 10.22 3.22
CA PRO A 36 -20.90 10.80 4.44
C PRO A 36 -21.68 9.79 5.27
N CYS A 37 -22.41 8.88 4.59
CA CYS A 37 -23.18 7.82 5.21
C CYS A 37 -22.79 6.44 4.67
N ARG A 38 -22.97 5.40 5.48
CA ARG A 38 -22.79 4.00 5.04
C ARG A 38 -23.71 3.60 3.89
N ALA A 39 -24.86 4.26 3.75
CA ALA A 39 -25.79 4.05 2.64
C ALA A 39 -25.24 4.56 1.29
N ASP A 40 -24.27 5.49 1.33
CA ASP A 40 -23.63 6.05 0.13
C ASP A 40 -22.47 5.18 -0.39
N VAL A 41 -22.12 4.11 0.35
CA VAL A 41 -21.10 3.15 -0.07
C VAL A 41 -21.60 2.40 -1.30
N ILE A 42 -20.85 2.51 -2.39
CA ILE A 42 -21.21 1.88 -3.65
C ILE A 42 -20.84 0.40 -3.59
N SER A 43 -21.82 -0.46 -3.85
CA SER A 43 -21.59 -1.90 -3.95
C SER A 43 -20.77 -2.24 -5.19
N LEU A 44 -19.83 -3.17 -5.07
CA LEU A 44 -19.05 -3.64 -6.21
C LEU A 44 -19.96 -4.33 -7.25
N PRO A 45 -19.64 -4.15 -8.54
CA PRO A 45 -20.30 -4.92 -9.60
C PRO A 45 -19.96 -6.40 -9.45
N ASN A 46 -20.94 -7.26 -9.76
CA ASN A 46 -20.81 -8.71 -9.72
C ASN A 46 -21.16 -9.35 -11.07
N ASP A 47 -20.79 -10.61 -11.24
CA ASP A 47 -21.01 -11.35 -12.49
C ASP A 47 -22.47 -11.77 -12.72
N SER A 48 -23.36 -11.54 -11.75
CA SER A 48 -24.80 -11.81 -11.83
C SER A 48 -25.64 -10.57 -12.13
N ASP A 49 -25.09 -9.35 -12.03
CA ASP A 49 -25.80 -8.08 -12.26
C ASP A 49 -26.26 -7.97 -13.71
N ASP A 50 -27.54 -7.70 -13.95
CA ASP A 50 -28.03 -7.42 -15.30
C ASP A 50 -27.36 -6.15 -15.89
N LEU A 51 -27.51 -5.94 -17.20
CA LEU A 51 -26.79 -4.88 -17.89
C LEU A 51 -27.15 -3.46 -17.44
N GLU A 52 -28.40 -3.21 -17.05
CA GLU A 52 -28.83 -1.90 -16.58
C GLU A 52 -28.34 -1.66 -15.15
N THR A 53 -28.44 -2.66 -14.27
CA THR A 53 -27.89 -2.59 -12.92
C THR A 53 -26.36 -2.39 -12.95
N LEU A 54 -25.67 -3.12 -13.83
CA LEU A 54 -24.24 -2.97 -14.03
C LEU A 54 -23.90 -1.58 -14.54
N ALA A 55 -24.61 -1.07 -15.56
CA ALA A 55 -24.39 0.27 -16.08
C ALA A 55 -24.63 1.34 -15.00
N GLY A 56 -25.66 1.17 -14.15
CA GLY A 56 -25.92 2.05 -13.02
C GLY A 56 -24.79 2.05 -11.99
N LYS A 57 -24.34 0.87 -11.54
CA LYS A 57 -23.24 0.73 -10.58
C LYS A 57 -21.94 1.31 -11.13
N ILE A 58 -21.57 0.95 -12.37
CA ILE A 58 -20.35 1.45 -13.01
C ILE A 58 -20.45 2.96 -13.26
N GLY A 59 -21.61 3.48 -13.65
CA GLY A 59 -21.83 4.92 -13.80
C GLY A 59 -21.62 5.68 -12.49
N ALA A 60 -22.12 5.16 -11.37
CA ALA A 60 -21.88 5.73 -10.05
C ALA A 60 -20.38 5.72 -9.69
N LEU A 61 -19.67 4.62 -9.94
CA LEU A 61 -18.23 4.51 -9.75
C LEU A 61 -17.44 5.48 -10.64
N VAL A 62 -17.84 5.66 -11.90
CA VAL A 62 -17.25 6.67 -12.78
C VAL A 62 -17.48 8.07 -12.24
N GLY A 63 -18.64 8.35 -11.66
CA GLY A 63 -18.91 9.61 -10.95
C GLY A 63 -17.94 9.87 -9.80
N VAL A 64 -17.56 8.83 -9.03
CA VAL A 64 -16.49 8.92 -8.01
C VAL A 64 -15.16 9.30 -8.65
N VAL A 65 -14.77 8.64 -9.75
CA VAL A 65 -13.51 8.94 -10.45
C VAL A 65 -13.50 10.37 -11.01
N SER A 66 -14.61 10.85 -11.55
CA SER A 66 -14.74 12.22 -12.06
C SER A 66 -14.57 13.28 -10.96
N ARG A 67 -14.93 12.96 -9.71
CA ARG A 67 -14.68 13.80 -8.52
C ARG A 67 -13.25 13.69 -7.98
N LYS A 68 -12.40 12.88 -8.61
CA LYS A 68 -11.02 12.55 -8.17
C LYS A 68 -10.93 11.76 -6.86
N SER A 69 -12.06 11.36 -6.28
CA SER A 69 -12.14 10.55 -5.06
C SER A 69 -11.66 9.10 -5.27
N SER A 70 -11.27 8.42 -4.19
CA SER A 70 -10.87 7.01 -4.22
C SER A 70 -12.06 6.06 -4.38
N LEU A 71 -11.98 5.18 -5.38
CA LEU A 71 -12.91 4.07 -5.56
C LEU A 71 -12.83 3.06 -4.41
N ALA A 72 -11.62 2.79 -3.90
CA ALA A 72 -11.45 1.89 -2.76
C ALA A 72 -12.19 2.40 -1.53
N VAL A 73 -12.08 3.69 -1.21
CA VAL A 73 -12.77 4.31 -0.07
C VAL A 73 -14.29 4.29 -0.27
N TRP A 74 -14.78 4.71 -1.44
CA TRP A 74 -16.21 4.75 -1.75
C TRP A 74 -16.88 3.37 -1.90
N THR A 75 -16.09 2.30 -2.01
CA THR A 75 -16.55 0.90 -1.98
C THR A 75 -16.21 0.20 -0.67
N ALA A 76 -15.83 0.95 0.37
CA ALA A 76 -15.43 0.45 1.69
C ALA A 76 -14.39 -0.68 1.62
N PHE A 77 -13.44 -0.57 0.70
CA PHE A 77 -12.35 -1.53 0.48
C PHE A 77 -12.81 -2.96 0.16
N ALA A 78 -14.05 -3.14 -0.31
CA ALA A 78 -14.67 -4.44 -0.54
C ALA A 78 -13.92 -5.31 -1.58
N ALA A 79 -13.09 -4.72 -2.44
CA ALA A 79 -12.31 -5.44 -3.44
C ALA A 79 -10.95 -5.93 -2.90
N THR A 80 -10.58 -5.50 -1.69
CA THR A 80 -9.31 -5.87 -1.06
C THR A 80 -9.47 -7.15 -0.23
N PRO A 81 -8.39 -7.94 -0.03
CA PRO A 81 -8.46 -9.13 0.81
C PRO A 81 -8.85 -8.83 2.27
N ASN A 82 -8.47 -7.64 2.76
CA ASN A 82 -8.76 -7.17 4.11
C ASN A 82 -9.45 -5.80 4.01
N PRO A 83 -10.80 -5.77 4.10
CA PRO A 83 -11.56 -4.51 4.10
C PRO A 83 -11.26 -3.63 5.30
N GLN A 84 -10.94 -4.23 6.46
CA GLN A 84 -10.41 -3.50 7.59
C GLN A 84 -9.01 -2.97 7.25
N ARG A 85 -8.82 -1.65 7.33
CA ARG A 85 -7.56 -0.97 6.97
C ARG A 85 -6.75 -0.52 8.18
N ASP A 86 -7.32 -0.50 9.38
CA ASP A 86 -6.58 -0.17 10.60
C ASP A 86 -5.68 -1.36 11.01
N PRO A 87 -4.34 -1.22 10.97
CA PRO A 87 -3.43 -2.29 11.38
C PRO A 87 -3.60 -2.70 12.85
N PHE A 88 -4.02 -1.78 13.73
CA PHE A 88 -4.26 -2.10 15.13
C PHE A 88 -5.54 -2.93 15.29
N ALA A 89 -6.64 -2.57 14.62
CA ALA A 89 -7.84 -3.39 14.61
C ALA A 89 -7.58 -4.81 14.07
N ILE A 90 -6.81 -4.94 12.98
CA ILE A 90 -6.41 -6.25 12.43
C ILE A 90 -5.59 -7.02 13.46
N ALA A 91 -4.58 -6.38 14.07
CA ALA A 91 -3.75 -7.02 15.08
C ALA A 91 -4.56 -7.44 16.32
N LYS A 92 -5.54 -6.64 16.74
CA LYS A 92 -6.44 -6.95 17.87
C LYS A 92 -7.32 -8.17 17.57
N ALA A 93 -7.81 -8.32 16.35
CA ALA A 93 -8.63 -9.47 15.96
C ALA A 93 -7.86 -10.80 16.01
N ASP A 94 -6.57 -10.77 15.67
CA ASP A 94 -5.70 -11.95 15.60
C ASP A 94 -4.84 -12.17 16.87
N ALA A 95 -4.89 -11.26 17.83
CA ALA A 95 -4.04 -11.28 19.02
C ALA A 95 -4.52 -12.33 20.04
N ASP A 96 -3.56 -12.91 20.75
CA ASP A 96 -3.85 -13.77 21.90
C ASP A 96 -4.33 -12.95 23.11
N VAL A 97 -5.04 -13.59 24.03
CA VAL A 97 -5.61 -12.96 25.23
C VAL A 97 -4.53 -12.21 26.04
N ARG A 98 -3.34 -12.81 26.19
CA ARG A 98 -2.23 -12.17 26.93
C ARG A 98 -1.68 -10.93 26.22
N GLU A 99 -1.65 -10.96 24.89
CA GLU A 99 -1.20 -9.85 24.06
C GLU A 99 -2.19 -8.67 24.17
N LEU A 100 -3.49 -8.96 24.10
CA LEU A 100 -4.57 -7.98 24.25
C LEU A 100 -4.62 -7.35 25.64
N GLN A 101 -4.49 -8.18 26.69
CA GLN A 101 -4.45 -7.70 28.07
C GLN A 101 -3.29 -6.73 28.28
N GLN A 102 -2.08 -7.11 27.83
CA GLN A 102 -0.90 -6.27 27.98
C GLN A 102 -1.00 -4.98 27.16
N PHE A 103 -1.55 -5.05 25.94
CA PHE A 103 -1.78 -3.86 25.12
C PHE A 103 -2.80 -2.91 25.76
N THR A 104 -3.92 -3.43 26.26
CA THR A 104 -4.96 -2.62 26.91
C THR A 104 -4.43 -1.95 28.17
N TRP A 105 -3.65 -2.68 28.97
CA TRP A 105 -2.97 -2.13 30.15
C TRP A 105 -1.96 -1.04 29.77
N PHE A 106 -1.18 -1.27 28.71
CA PHE A 106 -0.21 -0.29 28.20
C PHE A 106 -0.89 0.99 27.71
N GLU A 107 -2.01 0.90 26.97
CA GLU A 107 -2.77 2.09 26.56
C GLU A 107 -3.39 2.81 27.76
N GLY A 108 -3.97 2.07 28.71
CA GLY A 108 -4.58 2.63 29.92
C GLY A 108 -3.59 3.37 30.82
N ASN A 109 -2.31 2.98 30.83
CA ASN A 109 -1.26 3.61 31.61
C ASN A 109 -0.47 4.68 30.84
N GLY A 110 -1.03 5.23 29.77
CA GLY A 110 -0.39 6.29 29.00
C GLY A 110 0.87 5.85 28.26
N ARG A 111 0.88 4.58 27.79
CA ARG A 111 1.99 3.97 27.03
C ARG A 111 3.30 3.90 27.82
N ARG A 112 3.19 3.57 29.11
CA ARG A 112 4.35 3.33 29.99
C ARG A 112 4.42 1.87 30.40
N ILE A 113 5.63 1.32 30.42
CA ILE A 113 5.90 -0.05 30.88
C ILE A 113 6.56 0.05 32.24
N HIS A 114 6.12 -0.77 33.18
CA HIS A 114 6.87 -0.96 34.41
C HIS A 114 8.11 -1.78 34.10
N THR A 115 9.26 -1.12 34.18
CA THR A 115 10.56 -1.74 34.01
C THR A 115 11.28 -1.76 35.35
N PRO A 116 12.00 -2.85 35.69
CA PRO A 116 12.80 -2.88 36.91
C PRO A 116 13.92 -1.84 36.81
N GLU A 117 14.07 -0.96 37.80
CA GLU A 117 15.19 -0.03 37.81
C GLU A 117 16.49 -0.71 38.30
N PRO A 118 17.65 -0.41 37.69
CA PRO A 118 17.86 0.39 36.48
C PRO A 118 17.64 -0.44 35.19
N PHE A 119 16.78 0.04 34.28
CA PHE A 119 16.56 -0.56 32.97
C PHE A 119 16.95 0.42 31.85
N ASP A 120 17.88 -0.01 31.00
CA ASP A 120 18.27 0.68 29.77
C ASP A 120 18.18 -0.32 28.63
N VAL A 121 17.18 -0.14 27.76
CA VAL A 121 16.90 -1.03 26.62
C VAL A 121 18.15 -1.28 25.78
N LEU A 122 18.90 -0.20 25.46
CA LEU A 122 19.99 -0.24 24.48
C LEU A 122 21.25 -0.86 25.07
N ARG A 123 21.52 -0.65 26.36
CA ARG A 123 22.65 -1.27 27.07
C ARG A 123 22.39 -2.73 27.44
N ASN A 124 21.13 -3.09 27.63
CA ASN A 124 20.72 -4.43 28.02
C ASN A 124 20.73 -5.38 26.82
N VAL A 125 21.90 -5.94 26.53
CA VAL A 125 22.15 -6.88 25.44
C VAL A 125 22.44 -8.28 25.96
N LYS A 126 22.05 -9.30 25.18
CA LYS A 126 22.50 -10.67 25.41
C LYS A 126 22.84 -11.37 24.08
N PRO A 127 24.03 -11.97 23.96
CA PRO A 127 24.37 -12.79 22.79
C PRO A 127 23.39 -13.94 22.58
N LEU A 128 23.11 -14.24 21.31
CA LEU A 128 22.36 -15.43 20.91
C LEU A 128 23.27 -16.66 20.96
N GLU A 129 23.21 -17.41 22.08
CA GLU A 129 24.06 -18.58 22.37
C GLU A 129 23.95 -19.72 21.33
N LYS A 130 22.83 -19.80 20.58
CA LYS A 130 22.63 -20.77 19.49
C LYS A 130 22.00 -20.07 18.30
N GLN A 131 22.76 -19.95 17.20
CA GLN A 131 22.36 -19.23 16.00
C GLN A 131 21.36 -20.05 15.16
N ASN A 132 20.16 -20.30 15.70
CA ASN A 132 19.04 -20.77 14.89
C ASN A 132 18.61 -19.61 13.99
N SER A 133 18.82 -19.74 12.68
CA SER A 133 18.52 -18.70 11.68
C SER A 133 17.08 -18.17 11.79
N LYS A 134 16.12 -19.04 12.09
CA LYS A 134 14.71 -18.65 12.27
C LYS A 134 14.49 -17.80 13.52
N THR A 135 15.21 -18.10 14.61
CA THR A 135 15.09 -17.33 15.86
C THR A 135 15.77 -15.98 15.71
N ALA A 136 16.95 -15.94 15.10
CA ALA A 136 17.65 -14.70 14.81
C ALA A 136 16.81 -13.76 13.93
N ALA A 137 16.21 -14.27 12.84
CA ALA A 137 15.32 -13.49 11.98
C ALA A 137 14.10 -12.95 12.74
N ARG A 138 13.49 -13.77 13.61
CA ARG A 138 12.35 -13.33 14.43
C ARG A 138 12.75 -12.21 15.42
N TYR A 139 13.93 -12.30 16.03
CA TYR A 139 14.38 -11.28 16.97
C TYR A 139 14.76 -9.99 16.26
N GLU A 140 15.32 -10.09 15.05
CA GLU A 140 15.53 -8.94 14.18
C GLU A 140 14.20 -8.23 13.87
N ASP A 141 13.16 -8.99 13.50
CA ASP A 141 11.83 -8.43 13.25
C ASP A 141 11.23 -7.73 14.48
N MET A 142 11.48 -8.28 15.67
CA MET A 142 11.02 -7.75 16.95
C MET A 142 11.81 -6.53 17.42
N ALA A 143 13.04 -6.32 16.94
CA ALA A 143 13.89 -5.24 17.40
C ALA A 143 13.25 -3.86 17.15
N SER A 144 12.71 -3.64 15.94
CA SER A 144 11.95 -2.41 15.67
C SER A 144 10.67 -2.28 16.50
N CYS A 145 10.10 -3.40 16.97
CA CYS A 145 8.92 -3.40 17.84
C CYS A 145 9.30 -3.02 19.27
N VAL A 146 10.50 -3.37 19.72
CA VAL A 146 11.07 -2.89 21.00
C VAL A 146 11.22 -1.37 20.96
N ASP A 147 11.75 -0.84 19.87
CA ASP A 147 11.86 0.60 19.65
C ASP A 147 10.49 1.31 19.77
N GLU A 148 9.45 0.79 19.10
CA GLU A 148 8.09 1.33 19.19
C GLU A 148 7.49 1.25 20.62
N VAL A 149 7.80 0.18 21.35
CA VAL A 149 7.20 -0.11 22.66
C VAL A 149 7.87 0.68 23.79
N PHE A 150 9.19 0.85 23.74
CA PHE A 150 9.96 1.55 24.77
C PHE A 150 10.33 2.99 24.39
N GLY A 151 9.99 3.44 23.18
CA GLY A 151 10.33 4.77 22.69
C GLY A 151 11.83 4.96 22.44
N THR A 152 12.53 3.89 22.05
CA THR A 152 13.96 3.90 21.72
C THR A 152 14.19 3.86 20.21
N GLN A 153 15.44 4.03 19.79
CA GLN A 153 15.84 3.83 18.41
C GLN A 153 17.14 3.04 18.35
N GLY A 154 17.16 1.97 17.58
CA GLY A 154 18.36 1.16 17.35
C GLY A 154 18.45 -0.08 18.24
N ALA A 155 17.33 -0.56 18.78
CA ALA A 155 17.31 -1.90 19.38
C ALA A 155 17.75 -2.95 18.36
N THR A 156 18.49 -3.94 18.82
CA THR A 156 18.96 -5.08 18.03
C THR A 156 18.35 -6.39 18.52
N LYS A 157 18.57 -7.47 17.77
CA LYS A 157 18.18 -8.83 18.19
C LYS A 157 18.81 -9.25 19.53
N GLU A 158 19.98 -8.72 19.91
CA GLU A 158 20.62 -8.97 21.21
C GLU A 158 19.85 -8.30 22.35
N ASN A 159 19.29 -7.09 22.13
CA ASN A 159 18.39 -6.45 23.10
C ASN A 159 17.11 -7.28 23.28
N VAL A 160 16.53 -7.74 22.17
CA VAL A 160 15.35 -8.65 22.21
C VAL A 160 15.67 -9.93 22.98
N CYS A 161 16.86 -10.52 22.76
CA CYS A 161 17.30 -11.71 23.48
C CYS A 161 17.38 -11.47 25.00
N TRP A 162 17.87 -10.30 25.42
CA TRP A 162 17.89 -9.92 26.82
C TRP A 162 16.48 -9.76 27.38
N ILE A 163 15.58 -9.07 26.67
CA ILE A 163 14.19 -8.84 27.08
C ILE A 163 13.45 -10.17 27.25
N VAL A 164 13.60 -11.11 26.31
CA VAL A 164 12.95 -12.43 26.40
C VAL A 164 13.39 -13.19 27.66
N LYS A 165 14.63 -13.02 28.13
CA LYS A 165 15.15 -13.71 29.31
C LYS A 165 14.86 -12.99 30.63
N ASN A 166 14.79 -11.65 30.64
CA ASN A 166 14.76 -10.85 31.86
C ASN A 166 13.48 -10.01 32.06
N LEU A 167 12.67 -9.84 31.01
CA LEU A 167 11.49 -8.99 31.01
C LEU A 167 10.33 -9.67 30.27
N ASP A 168 9.97 -10.85 30.76
CA ASP A 168 8.91 -11.69 30.22
C ASP A 168 7.53 -11.00 30.20
N ALA A 169 7.27 -10.12 31.18
CA ALA A 169 6.05 -9.31 31.25
C ALA A 169 5.87 -8.36 30.06
N ALA A 170 6.95 -7.85 29.46
CA ALA A 170 6.88 -6.98 28.29
C ALA A 170 6.74 -7.75 26.96
N LEU A 171 7.06 -9.06 26.97
CA LEU A 171 7.10 -9.87 25.76
C LEU A 171 5.74 -9.97 25.01
N PRO A 172 4.58 -10.12 25.68
CA PRO A 172 3.29 -10.09 25.01
C PRO A 172 3.03 -8.79 24.24
N LEU A 173 3.44 -7.64 24.80
CA LEU A 173 3.29 -6.34 24.14
C LEU A 173 4.15 -6.25 22.87
N ILE A 174 5.41 -6.67 22.95
CA ILE A 174 6.31 -6.66 21.78
C ILE A 174 5.76 -7.59 20.69
N LYS A 175 5.22 -8.76 21.06
CA LYS A 175 4.57 -9.67 20.11
C LYS A 175 3.32 -9.05 19.49
N PHE A 176 2.53 -8.31 20.25
CA PHE A 176 1.40 -7.55 19.72
C PHE A 176 1.85 -6.53 18.67
N TYR A 177 2.88 -5.73 18.95
CA TYR A 177 3.43 -4.79 17.96
C TYR A 177 4.04 -5.48 16.73
N LEU A 178 4.63 -6.67 16.90
CA LEU A 178 5.04 -7.50 15.76
C LEU A 178 3.84 -7.89 14.86
N ARG A 179 2.65 -8.13 15.43
CA ARG A 179 1.43 -8.36 14.65
C ARG A 179 0.98 -7.09 13.93
N VAL A 180 1.02 -5.93 14.59
CA VAL A 180 0.73 -4.64 13.96
C VAL A 180 1.66 -4.41 12.76
N LYS A 181 2.96 -4.65 12.92
CA LYS A 181 3.97 -4.58 11.84
C LYS A 181 3.63 -5.52 10.69
N ARG A 182 3.23 -6.76 10.97
CA ARG A 182 2.79 -7.72 9.95
C ARG A 182 1.49 -7.28 9.26
N ALA A 183 0.53 -6.75 10.00
CA ALA A 183 -0.71 -6.21 9.45
C ALA A 183 -0.43 -5.05 8.49
N ARG A 184 0.44 -4.09 8.88
CA ARG A 184 0.92 -3.00 8.00
C ARG A 184 1.50 -3.56 6.69
N ARG A 185 2.41 -4.54 6.79
CA ARG A 185 3.04 -5.17 5.62
C ARG A 185 2.03 -5.91 4.73
N ASN A 186 1.07 -6.61 5.33
CA ASN A 186 0.04 -7.36 4.60
C ASN A 186 -0.93 -6.44 3.86
N LEU A 187 -1.29 -5.29 4.45
CA LEU A 187 -2.12 -4.26 3.80
C LEU A 187 -1.45 -3.66 2.56
N LEU A 188 -0.11 -3.63 2.56
CA LEU A 188 0.72 -3.23 1.43
C LEU A 188 0.97 -4.37 0.43
N GLY A 189 0.43 -5.58 0.65
CA GLY A 189 0.66 -6.72 -0.23
C GLY A 189 2.12 -7.16 -0.33
N GLY A 190 2.95 -6.78 0.66
CA GLY A 190 4.39 -7.06 0.68
C GLY A 190 5.25 -6.21 -0.25
N GLN A 191 4.68 -5.23 -0.98
CA GLN A 191 5.43 -4.27 -1.77
C GLN A 191 5.64 -2.95 -1.02
N ALA A 192 6.59 -2.12 -1.46
CA ALA A 192 6.96 -0.86 -0.80
C ALA A 192 6.73 0.41 -1.65
N ALA A 193 6.29 0.25 -2.91
CA ALA A 193 6.17 1.34 -3.87
C ALA A 193 4.83 2.10 -3.81
N LEU A 194 3.76 1.41 -3.41
CA LEU A 194 2.43 1.97 -3.21
C LEU A 194 2.11 2.02 -1.72
N THR A 195 1.45 3.08 -1.31
CA THR A 195 0.76 3.15 -0.03
C THR A 195 -0.36 2.12 0.04
N SER A 196 -0.82 1.87 1.26
CA SER A 196 -1.94 0.97 1.57
C SER A 196 -3.19 1.32 0.74
N ASN A 197 -3.50 2.60 0.63
CA ASN A 197 -4.70 3.08 -0.06
C ASN A 197 -4.55 3.04 -1.58
N GLU A 198 -3.38 3.35 -2.12
CA GLU A 198 -3.12 3.24 -3.56
C GLU A 198 -3.18 1.78 -4.05
N LEU A 199 -2.63 0.84 -3.28
CA LEU A 199 -2.76 -0.58 -3.61
C LEU A 199 -4.22 -1.03 -3.58
N ALA A 200 -4.99 -0.58 -2.59
CA ALA A 200 -6.41 -0.86 -2.51
C ALA A 200 -7.19 -0.27 -3.69
N GLU A 201 -6.87 0.95 -4.10
CA GLU A 201 -7.43 1.60 -5.29
C GLU A 201 -7.15 0.77 -6.54
N TYR A 202 -5.90 0.37 -6.76
CA TYR A 202 -5.51 -0.46 -7.88
C TYR A 202 -6.27 -1.80 -7.90
N GLN A 203 -6.37 -2.47 -6.76
CA GLN A 203 -7.12 -3.73 -6.62
C GLN A 203 -8.60 -3.54 -6.95
N THR A 204 -9.19 -2.44 -6.47
CA THR A 204 -10.59 -2.08 -6.70
C THR A 204 -10.88 -1.85 -8.17
N VAL A 205 -10.08 -1.01 -8.82
CA VAL A 205 -10.20 -0.74 -10.27
C VAL A 205 -10.04 -2.03 -11.06
N ARG A 206 -9.01 -2.84 -10.74
CA ARG A 206 -8.77 -4.11 -11.44
C ARG A 206 -9.95 -5.08 -11.30
N LYS A 207 -10.57 -5.18 -10.12
CA LYS A 207 -11.73 -6.04 -9.88
C LYS A 207 -12.94 -5.57 -10.68
N ILE A 208 -13.26 -4.28 -10.62
CA ILE A 208 -14.37 -3.66 -11.38
C ILE A 208 -14.22 -3.95 -12.88
N ARG A 209 -13.02 -3.68 -13.43
CA ARG A 209 -12.74 -3.89 -14.84
C ARG A 209 -12.77 -5.36 -15.26
N SER A 210 -12.38 -6.28 -14.37
CA SER A 210 -12.51 -7.71 -14.65
C SER A 210 -13.97 -8.12 -14.87
N VAL A 211 -14.88 -7.67 -14.01
CA VAL A 211 -16.33 -7.95 -14.14
C VAL A 211 -16.87 -7.31 -15.42
N LEU A 212 -16.48 -6.05 -15.67
CA LEU A 212 -16.86 -5.31 -16.86
C LEU A 212 -16.42 -6.02 -18.16
N GLY A 213 -15.17 -6.49 -18.22
CA GLY A 213 -14.62 -7.22 -19.37
C GLY A 213 -15.37 -8.51 -19.67
N VAL A 214 -15.66 -9.32 -18.64
CA VAL A 214 -16.46 -10.55 -18.78
C VAL A 214 -17.86 -10.25 -19.30
N ARG A 215 -18.49 -9.19 -18.81
CA ARG A 215 -19.84 -8.77 -19.23
C ARG A 215 -19.86 -8.23 -20.66
N LEU A 216 -18.88 -7.40 -21.03
CA LEU A 216 -18.72 -6.89 -22.39
C LEU A 216 -18.46 -8.00 -23.41
N GLN A 217 -17.65 -9.01 -23.08
CA GLN A 217 -17.41 -10.16 -23.96
C GLN A 217 -18.67 -10.99 -24.24
N LYS A 218 -19.56 -11.10 -23.24
CA LYS A 218 -20.85 -11.81 -23.39
C LYS A 218 -21.88 -11.00 -24.19
N CYS A 219 -21.75 -9.69 -24.27
CA CYS A 219 -22.66 -8.82 -25.01
C CYS A 219 -22.21 -8.69 -26.47
N ARG A 220 -22.85 -9.45 -27.37
CA ARG A 220 -22.53 -9.45 -28.81
C ARG A 220 -23.19 -8.31 -29.61
N MET A 221 -24.05 -7.49 -29.01
CA MET A 221 -24.88 -6.50 -29.71
C MET A 221 -24.64 -5.07 -29.20
N ASP A 222 -24.74 -4.09 -30.10
CA ASP A 222 -24.71 -2.64 -29.84
C ASP A 222 -26.01 -2.16 -29.17
N ASN A 223 -26.28 -2.67 -27.98
CA ASN A 223 -27.34 -2.15 -27.12
C ASN A 223 -26.83 -0.91 -26.39
N GLY A 224 -27.69 0.10 -26.18
CA GLY A 224 -27.38 1.33 -25.45
C GLY A 224 -26.56 1.15 -24.15
N PRO A 225 -26.90 0.22 -23.23
CA PRO A 225 -26.09 -0.04 -22.03
C PRO A 225 -24.68 -0.54 -22.33
N ALA A 226 -24.49 -1.39 -23.35
CA ALA A 226 -23.16 -1.89 -23.71
C ALA A 226 -22.23 -0.78 -24.22
N LYS A 227 -22.78 0.22 -24.94
CA LYS A 227 -22.04 1.41 -25.35
C LYS A 227 -21.57 2.23 -24.14
N ARG A 228 -22.47 2.53 -23.19
CA ARG A 228 -22.15 3.23 -21.94
C ARG A 228 -21.06 2.51 -21.15
N LEU A 229 -21.16 1.19 -21.02
CA LEU A 229 -20.17 0.37 -20.32
C LEU A 229 -18.77 0.45 -20.95
N ARG A 230 -18.67 0.54 -22.28
CA ARG A 230 -17.37 0.75 -22.96
C ARG A 230 -16.79 2.13 -22.67
N GLU A 231 -17.62 3.17 -22.68
CA GLU A 231 -17.19 4.54 -22.32
C GLU A 231 -16.69 4.60 -20.88
N TYR A 232 -17.38 3.92 -19.96
CA TYR A 232 -16.95 3.79 -18.57
C TYR A 232 -15.63 3.00 -18.41
N ASP A 233 -15.41 1.94 -19.19
CA ASP A 233 -14.15 1.19 -19.13
C ASP A 233 -12.94 2.08 -19.49
N VAL A 234 -13.11 3.04 -20.41
CA VAL A 234 -12.03 3.98 -20.77
C VAL A 234 -11.62 4.83 -19.57
N VAL A 235 -12.58 5.32 -18.79
CA VAL A 235 -12.30 6.10 -17.57
C VAL A 235 -11.57 5.24 -16.53
N LEU A 236 -12.06 4.01 -16.31
CA LEU A 236 -11.45 3.08 -15.37
C LEU A 236 -10.05 2.61 -15.81
N LEU A 237 -9.83 2.43 -17.12
CA LEU A 237 -8.53 2.11 -17.70
C LEU A 237 -7.52 3.23 -17.45
N ARG A 238 -7.92 4.49 -17.69
CA ARG A 238 -7.07 5.64 -17.38
C ARG A 238 -6.72 5.65 -15.90
N ARG A 239 -7.71 5.42 -15.03
CA ARG A 239 -7.50 5.34 -13.58
C ARG A 239 -6.50 4.24 -13.19
N GLN A 240 -6.64 3.04 -13.74
CA GLN A 240 -5.71 1.93 -13.49
C GLN A 240 -4.28 2.27 -13.93
N ASN A 241 -4.14 2.94 -15.07
CA ASN A 241 -2.84 3.28 -15.66
C ASN A 241 -2.07 4.33 -14.85
N LEU A 242 -2.72 5.07 -13.95
CA LEU A 242 -2.02 5.97 -13.02
C LEU A 242 -1.18 5.18 -12.00
N THR A 243 -1.72 4.06 -11.53
CA THR A 243 -1.09 3.20 -10.50
C THR A 243 -0.23 2.06 -11.08
N SER A 244 -0.38 1.71 -12.36
CA SER A 244 0.32 0.58 -12.97
C SER A 244 1.83 0.76 -13.19
N PRO A 245 2.37 1.95 -13.56
CA PRO A 245 3.81 2.14 -13.76
C PRO A 245 4.62 1.92 -12.48
N ILE A 246 4.07 2.34 -11.34
CA ILE A 246 4.69 2.19 -10.02
C ILE A 246 4.91 0.70 -9.68
N LEU A 247 3.96 -0.17 -10.06
CA LEU A 247 4.08 -1.62 -9.86
C LEU A 247 5.04 -2.30 -10.85
N LYS A 248 5.20 -1.76 -12.07
CA LYS A 248 6.07 -2.36 -13.10
C LYS A 248 7.55 -2.06 -12.86
N GLY A 249 7.90 -0.85 -12.41
CA GLY A 249 9.29 -0.47 -12.12
C GLY A 249 9.98 -1.38 -11.11
N GLN A 250 9.25 -1.88 -10.10
CA GLN A 250 9.81 -2.80 -9.10
C GLN A 250 10.17 -4.18 -9.65
N ARG A 251 9.49 -4.66 -10.69
CA ARG A 251 9.79 -5.98 -11.29
C ARG A 251 11.12 -5.96 -12.03
N GLU A 252 11.50 -4.81 -12.59
CA GLU A 252 12.77 -4.62 -13.29
C GLU A 252 13.94 -4.40 -12.32
N GLU A 253 13.71 -3.72 -11.19
CA GLU A 253 14.74 -3.57 -10.14
C GLU A 253 15.02 -4.89 -9.39
N HIS A 254 13.98 -5.62 -8.97
CA HIS A 254 14.17 -6.94 -8.35
C HIS A 254 14.75 -7.98 -9.32
N GLY A 255 14.37 -7.92 -10.61
CA GLY A 255 14.92 -8.81 -11.65
C GLY A 255 16.43 -8.60 -11.91
N ARG A 256 16.97 -7.41 -11.62
CA ARG A 256 18.41 -7.15 -11.71
C ARG A 256 19.20 -7.57 -10.48
N THR A 257 18.58 -7.65 -9.30
CA THR A 257 19.30 -8.04 -8.07
C THR A 257 19.36 -9.56 -7.86
N GLU A 258 18.46 -10.35 -8.47
CA GLU A 258 18.43 -11.81 -8.30
C GLU A 258 19.19 -12.62 -9.37
N ALA A 259 19.79 -11.98 -10.39
CA ALA A 259 20.54 -12.65 -11.46
C ALA A 259 21.97 -13.12 -11.05
N GLY A 260 22.26 -13.23 -9.76
CA GLY A 260 23.59 -13.52 -9.22
C GLY A 260 23.67 -14.64 -8.19
N ARG A 261 22.70 -15.59 -8.16
CA ARG A 261 22.86 -16.83 -7.37
C ARG A 261 22.96 -18.02 -8.31
N ASP A 262 24.21 -18.34 -8.60
CA ASP A 262 24.67 -19.50 -9.34
C ASP A 262 24.00 -20.80 -8.86
N CYS A 263 23.43 -21.48 -9.85
CA CYS A 263 22.92 -22.82 -9.76
C CYS A 263 24.12 -23.79 -9.75
N ALA A 264 24.66 -24.07 -8.57
CA ALA A 264 25.69 -25.10 -8.39
C ALA A 264 25.10 -26.49 -8.69
N LYS A 265 25.35 -26.97 -9.91
CA LYS A 265 25.08 -28.35 -10.35
C LYS A 265 25.82 -29.34 -9.43
N ARG A 266 25.06 -30.17 -8.72
CA ARG A 266 25.58 -31.37 -8.05
C ARG A 266 25.85 -32.44 -9.10
N GLN A 267 27.13 -32.69 -9.39
CA GLN A 267 27.61 -33.94 -9.97
C GLN A 267 27.44 -35.04 -8.92
N ARG A 268 26.67 -36.09 -9.23
CA ARG A 268 26.68 -37.35 -8.50
C ARG A 268 27.79 -38.23 -9.09
N CYS A 269 28.75 -38.62 -8.26
CA CYS A 269 29.60 -39.77 -8.54
C CYS A 269 28.78 -41.05 -8.32
N ALA A 270 28.81 -41.96 -9.29
CA ALA A 270 28.36 -43.33 -9.13
C ALA A 270 29.52 -44.17 -8.59
N VAL A 271 29.20 -45.05 -7.65
CA VAL A 271 30.02 -46.18 -7.19
C VAL A 271 29.69 -47.38 -8.06
#